data_AF-A0A3D2FPC0-F1
#
_entry.id   AF-A0A3D2FPC0-F1
#
_cell.length_a   1.000
_cell.length_b   1.000
_cell.length_c   1.000
_cell.angle_alpha   90.00
_cell.angle_beta   90.00
_cell.angle_gamma   90.00
#
_symmetry.space_group_name_H-M   'P 1'
#
loop_
_entity.id
_entity.type
_entity.pdbx_description
1 polymer ?
#
loop_
_entity_poly.entity_id
_entity_poly.type
_entity_poly.pdbx_seq_one_letter_code
_entity_poly.pdbx_strand_id
1 'polypeptide(L)'
;MVYSTIKPILISLILFSGFSLGQEKPKKNLNPVLQSALLPGWGQKSLNYSDRSRVFTYVESGLVLSIIGSTTYANILKKNYIAYAVAHAAVSSSGKSHEYWVDIGNFSTIEDYNDEHLRNREMDDIYEVSPQWGWVWDSDSHRDFFEQKRILSDQMKQVASFGVGAMILNHMVSAIDALYLKRIGREKALSVLPWVPEESLGFGYTLTVHF
;
A
#
# COMPACT_ATOMS: atom_id res chain seq x y z
N MET A 1 18.38 -14.26 -14.40
CA MET A 1 18.91 -12.90 -14.65
C MET A 1 18.35 -11.83 -13.70
N VAL A 2 17.81 -12.19 -12.52
CA VAL A 2 17.23 -11.24 -11.53
C VAL A 2 18.19 -10.99 -10.35
N TYR A 3 19.04 -11.96 -10.02
CA TYR A 3 20.01 -11.84 -8.91
C TYR A 3 21.16 -10.87 -9.17
N SER A 4 21.44 -10.54 -10.45
CA SER A 4 22.56 -9.67 -10.82
C SER A 4 22.26 -8.18 -10.64
N THR A 5 20.98 -7.77 -10.65
CA THR A 5 20.56 -6.38 -10.52
C THR A 5 20.21 -5.99 -9.07
N ILE A 6 19.99 -6.95 -8.17
CA ILE A 6 19.67 -6.69 -6.76
C ILE A 6 20.90 -6.25 -5.95
N LYS A 7 22.09 -6.81 -6.24
CA LYS A 7 23.35 -6.43 -5.57
C LYS A 7 23.74 -4.94 -5.71
N PRO A 8 23.73 -4.32 -6.91
CA PRO A 8 24.08 -2.91 -7.04
C PRO A 8 23.05 -1.98 -6.37
N ILE A 9 21.77 -2.37 -6.31
CA ILE A 9 20.73 -1.61 -5.62
C ILE A 9 20.96 -1.61 -4.10
N LEU A 10 21.30 -2.77 -3.52
CA LEU A 10 21.62 -2.87 -2.08
C LEU A 10 22.88 -2.07 -1.72
N ILE A 11 23.91 -2.12 -2.57
CA ILE A 11 25.15 -1.36 -2.38
C ILE A 11 24.89 0.14 -2.51
N SER A 12 24.04 0.56 -3.46
CA SER A 12 23.60 1.96 -3.60
C SER A 12 22.84 2.45 -2.37
N LEU A 13 21.97 1.62 -1.79
CA LEU A 13 21.20 1.95 -0.58
C LEU A 13 22.12 2.09 0.66
N ILE A 14 23.12 1.22 0.78
CA ILE A 14 24.12 1.27 1.86
C ILE A 14 25.04 2.49 1.70
N LEU A 15 25.50 2.80 0.48
CA LEU A 15 26.36 3.96 0.22
C LEU A 15 25.63 5.30 0.43
N PHE A 16 24.32 5.37 0.17
CA PHE A 16 23.52 6.57 0.45
C PHE A 16 23.34 6.84 1.94
N SER A 17 23.35 5.80 2.79
CA SER A 17 23.23 5.94 4.24
C SER A 17 24.49 6.50 4.92
N GLY A 18 25.65 6.44 4.25
CA GLY A 18 26.95 6.79 4.84
C GLY A 18 27.34 8.28 4.78
N PHE A 19 26.63 9.12 4.02
CA PHE A 19 27.11 10.47 3.66
C PHE A 19 26.57 11.64 4.50
N SER A 20 26.07 11.42 5.72
CA SER A 20 25.47 12.50 6.55
C SER A 20 26.05 12.69 7.95
N LEU A 21 27.33 12.35 8.16
CA LEU A 21 28.07 12.74 9.36
C LEU A 21 28.96 13.94 9.03
N GLY A 22 28.54 15.17 9.37
CA GLY A 22 29.50 16.28 9.30
C GLY A 22 29.03 17.73 9.28
N GLN A 23 27.76 18.09 9.56
CA GLN A 23 27.41 19.48 9.83
C GLN A 23 26.34 19.61 10.92
N GLU A 24 26.68 20.24 12.05
CA GLU A 24 25.67 20.80 12.97
C GLU A 24 25.08 22.07 12.35
N LYS A 25 24.17 21.89 11.39
CA LYS A 25 23.23 22.95 11.02
C LYS A 25 22.19 23.06 12.13
N PRO A 26 21.65 24.27 12.44
CA PRO A 26 20.46 24.36 13.29
C PRO A 26 19.42 23.43 12.69
N LYS A 27 19.09 22.36 13.42
CA LYS A 27 18.23 21.28 12.94
C LYS A 27 16.87 21.88 12.66
N LYS A 28 16.64 22.28 11.41
CA LYS A 28 15.31 22.63 10.91
C LYS A 28 14.55 21.33 10.78
N ASN A 29 14.10 20.81 11.92
CA ASN A 29 13.38 19.56 12.00
C ASN A 29 12.06 19.76 11.26
N LEU A 30 11.76 18.84 10.34
CA LEU A 30 10.47 18.80 9.69
C LEU A 30 9.38 18.76 10.76
N ASN A 31 8.26 19.46 10.53
CA ASN A 31 7.16 19.48 11.48
C ASN A 31 6.74 18.02 11.81
N PRO A 32 6.63 17.62 13.09
CA PRO A 32 6.25 16.25 13.47
C PRO A 32 4.98 15.71 12.81
N VAL A 33 4.04 16.61 12.49
CA VAL A 33 2.83 16.26 11.73
C VAL A 33 3.17 15.79 10.32
N LEU A 34 4.03 16.54 9.62
CA LEU A 34 4.49 16.19 8.26
C LEU A 34 5.36 14.93 8.27
N GLN A 35 6.19 14.75 9.30
CA GLN A 35 6.97 13.52 9.47
C GLN A 35 6.05 12.31 9.53
N SER A 36 4.97 12.37 10.32
CA SER A 36 4.03 11.26 10.49
C SER A 36 3.11 11.05 9.30
N ALA A 37 2.76 12.14 8.58
CA ALA A 37 2.02 12.05 7.33
C ALA A 37 2.82 11.37 6.22
N LEU A 38 4.15 11.51 6.22
CA LEU A 38 5.04 10.84 5.27
C LEU A 38 5.35 9.41 5.69
N LEU A 39 5.70 9.22 6.96
CA LEU A 39 6.04 7.93 7.54
C LEU A 39 5.36 7.79 8.91
N PRO A 40 4.30 6.96 9.01
CA PRO A 40 3.60 6.74 10.26
C PRO A 40 4.54 6.35 11.40
N GLY A 41 4.44 7.06 12.51
CA GLY A 41 5.28 6.87 13.69
C GLY A 41 6.53 7.76 13.74
N TRP A 42 6.92 8.45 12.66
CA TRP A 42 8.11 9.30 12.67
C TRP A 42 7.95 10.52 13.58
N GLY A 43 6.85 11.27 13.47
CA GLY A 43 6.63 12.45 14.30
C GLY A 43 6.43 12.11 15.78
N GLN A 44 5.75 10.99 16.09
CA GLN A 44 5.67 10.48 17.47
C GLN A 44 7.07 10.26 18.04
N LYS A 45 7.97 9.65 17.27
CA LYS A 45 9.36 9.43 17.67
C LYS A 45 10.10 10.75 17.87
N SER A 46 9.92 11.72 16.98
CA SER A 46 10.52 13.06 17.12
C SER A 46 9.99 13.86 18.31
N LEU A 47 8.80 13.54 18.80
CA LEU A 47 8.22 14.08 20.04
C LEU A 47 8.54 13.22 21.28
N ASN A 48 9.45 12.25 21.18
CA ASN A 48 9.84 11.30 22.24
C ASN A 48 8.75 10.32 22.71
N TYR A 49 7.68 10.13 21.94
CA TYR A 49 6.63 9.14 22.22
C TYR A 49 6.90 7.81 21.48
N SER A 50 7.92 7.08 21.95
CA SER A 50 8.42 5.86 21.28
C SER A 50 7.41 4.71 21.21
N ASP A 51 6.56 4.54 22.23
CA ASP A 51 5.58 3.44 22.22
C ASP A 51 4.51 3.65 21.16
N ARG A 52 4.00 4.88 21.01
CA ARG A 52 3.05 5.24 19.94
C ARG A 52 3.70 5.13 18.56
N SER A 53 4.96 5.55 18.45
CA SER A 53 5.74 5.41 17.21
C SER A 53 5.79 3.95 16.73
N ARG A 54 6.11 3.01 17.63
CA ARG A 54 6.20 1.58 17.30
C ARG A 54 4.88 1.02 16.76
N VAL A 55 3.75 1.38 17.36
CA VAL A 55 2.43 0.92 16.89
C VAL A 55 2.19 1.32 15.44
N PHE A 56 2.36 2.60 15.10
CA PHE A 56 2.17 3.07 13.73
C PHE A 56 3.14 2.42 12.74
N THR A 57 4.42 2.26 13.13
CA THR A 57 5.42 1.60 12.28
C THR A 57 5.12 0.11 12.07
N TYR A 58 4.63 -0.61 13.07
CA TYR A 58 4.24 -2.02 12.92
C TYR A 58 3.00 -2.20 12.05
N VAL A 59 1.98 -1.35 12.24
CA VAL A 59 0.79 -1.34 11.39
C VAL A 59 1.19 -1.06 9.93
N GLU A 60 2.02 -0.03 9.71
CA GLU A 60 2.52 0.32 8.38
C GLU A 60 3.28 -0.83 7.72
N SER A 61 4.20 -1.47 8.47
CA SER A 61 4.95 -2.62 7.97
C SER A 61 4.02 -3.79 7.60
N GLY A 62 3.01 -4.06 8.44
CA GLY A 62 2.01 -5.09 8.17
C GLY A 62 1.17 -4.80 6.94
N LEU A 63 0.77 -3.54 6.73
CA LEU A 63 0.03 -3.11 5.53
C LEU A 63 0.87 -3.27 4.27
N VAL A 64 2.13 -2.80 4.28
CA VAL A 64 3.06 -2.95 3.14
C VAL A 64 3.26 -4.43 2.80
N LEU A 65 3.53 -5.27 3.80
CA LEU A 65 3.70 -6.72 3.60
C LEU A 65 2.42 -7.36 3.04
N SER A 66 1.24 -6.96 3.53
CA SER A 66 -0.04 -7.48 3.04
C SER A 66 -0.30 -7.08 1.59
N ILE A 67 -0.06 -5.82 1.22
CA ILE A 67 -0.22 -5.32 -0.15
C ILE A 67 0.70 -6.09 -1.11
N ILE A 68 1.98 -6.21 -0.76
CA ILE A 68 2.97 -6.92 -1.58
C ILE A 68 2.61 -8.41 -1.69
N GLY A 69 2.24 -9.03 -0.57
CA GLY A 69 1.87 -10.45 -0.49
C GLY A 69 0.65 -10.75 -1.35
N SER A 70 -0.44 -10.03 -1.14
CA SER A 70 -1.69 -10.21 -1.90
C SER A 70 -1.51 -9.91 -3.39
N THR A 71 -0.78 -8.86 -3.77
CA THR A 71 -0.50 -8.55 -5.18
C THR A 71 0.33 -9.66 -5.84
N THR A 72 1.36 -10.16 -5.15
CA THR A 72 2.20 -11.24 -5.67
C THR A 72 1.39 -12.53 -5.83
N TYR A 73 0.60 -12.88 -4.82
CA TYR A 73 -0.21 -14.08 -4.84
C TYR A 73 -1.32 -14.02 -5.91
N ALA A 74 -1.98 -12.86 -6.08
CA ALA A 74 -2.93 -12.63 -7.15
C ALA A 74 -2.31 -12.89 -8.54
N ASN A 75 -1.09 -12.42 -8.78
CA ASN A 75 -0.38 -12.63 -10.04
C ASN A 75 0.02 -14.09 -10.27
N ILE A 76 0.39 -14.81 -9.21
CA ILE A 76 0.66 -16.25 -9.28
C ILE A 76 -0.63 -17.00 -9.66
N LEU A 77 -1.73 -16.73 -8.94
CA LEU A 77 -3.04 -17.31 -9.26
C LEU A 77 -3.45 -17.02 -10.70
N LYS A 78 -3.19 -15.79 -11.19
CA LYS A 78 -3.46 -15.39 -12.57
C LYS A 78 -2.74 -16.26 -13.59
N LYS A 79 -1.44 -16.44 -13.41
CA LYS A 79 -0.65 -17.30 -14.30
C LYS A 79 -1.13 -18.75 -14.26
N ASN A 80 -1.48 -19.24 -13.07
CA ASN A 80 -1.91 -20.62 -12.86
C ASN A 80 -3.28 -20.89 -13.51
N TYR A 81 -4.27 -20.04 -13.30
CA TYR A 81 -5.59 -20.25 -13.91
C TYR A 81 -5.52 -20.10 -15.44
N ILE A 82 -4.68 -19.21 -15.98
CA ILE A 82 -4.49 -19.08 -17.44
C ILE A 82 -3.87 -20.36 -18.00
N ALA A 83 -2.79 -20.86 -17.40
CA ALA A 83 -2.16 -22.10 -17.83
C ALA A 83 -3.13 -23.30 -17.73
N TYR A 84 -3.98 -23.32 -16.70
CA TYR A 84 -5.00 -24.34 -16.53
C TYR A 84 -6.06 -24.29 -17.64
N ALA A 85 -6.56 -23.11 -18.00
CA ALA A 85 -7.49 -22.96 -19.12
C ALA A 85 -6.87 -23.37 -20.45
N VAL A 86 -5.59 -23.05 -20.71
CA VAL A 86 -4.90 -23.51 -21.93
C VAL A 86 -4.91 -25.03 -22.04
N ALA A 87 -4.75 -25.74 -20.92
CA ALA A 87 -4.72 -27.20 -20.88
C ALA A 87 -6.11 -27.85 -21.01
N HIS A 88 -7.15 -27.22 -20.48
CA HIS A 88 -8.49 -27.83 -20.32
C HIS A 88 -9.60 -27.19 -21.17
N ALA A 89 -9.34 -26.03 -21.78
CA ALA A 89 -10.32 -25.27 -22.57
C ALA A 89 -9.84 -24.94 -24.00
N ALA A 90 -8.66 -25.46 -24.40
CA ALA A 90 -8.02 -25.20 -25.69
C ALA A 90 -7.85 -23.70 -26.06
N VAL A 91 -7.74 -22.81 -25.06
CA VAL A 91 -7.64 -21.36 -25.28
C VAL A 91 -6.23 -20.90 -25.63
N SER A 92 -6.14 -19.82 -26.41
CA SER A 92 -4.90 -19.04 -26.57
C SER A 92 -4.62 -18.21 -25.31
N SER A 93 -3.39 -18.28 -24.80
CA SER A 93 -2.96 -17.59 -23.56
C SER A 93 -2.69 -16.09 -23.73
N SER A 94 -2.61 -15.61 -24.98
CA SER A 94 -2.09 -14.27 -25.29
C SER A 94 -3.13 -13.33 -25.89
N GLY A 95 -2.97 -12.04 -25.64
CA GLY A 95 -3.83 -11.01 -26.22
C GLY A 95 -5.27 -10.99 -25.66
N LYS A 96 -5.48 -11.56 -24.47
CA LYS A 96 -6.81 -11.64 -23.83
C LYS A 96 -7.02 -10.53 -22.81
N SER A 97 -8.18 -9.88 -22.89
CA SER A 97 -8.66 -8.93 -21.89
C SER A 97 -8.97 -9.64 -20.57
N HIS A 98 -9.21 -8.88 -19.51
CA HIS A 98 -9.66 -9.46 -18.25
C HIS A 98 -11.06 -10.08 -18.39
N GLU A 99 -11.95 -9.37 -19.09
CA GLU A 99 -13.32 -9.76 -19.41
C GLU A 99 -13.40 -11.11 -20.11
N TYR A 100 -12.56 -11.35 -21.11
CA TYR A 100 -12.45 -12.68 -21.74
C TYR A 100 -12.25 -13.81 -20.72
N TRP A 101 -11.36 -13.61 -19.73
CA TRP A 101 -11.14 -14.63 -18.70
C TRP A 101 -12.34 -14.79 -17.76
N VAL A 102 -13.17 -13.75 -17.60
CA VAL A 102 -14.44 -13.84 -16.88
C VAL A 102 -15.43 -14.68 -17.70
N ASP A 103 -15.59 -14.35 -18.98
CA ASP A 103 -16.57 -14.97 -19.87
C ASP A 103 -16.34 -16.47 -20.05
N ILE A 104 -15.09 -16.89 -20.29
CA ILE A 104 -14.81 -18.32 -20.39
C ILE A 104 -15.09 -19.08 -19.09
N GLY A 105 -15.11 -18.40 -17.94
CA GLY A 105 -15.49 -19.03 -16.67
C GLY A 105 -16.99 -19.29 -16.56
N ASN A 106 -17.80 -18.53 -17.28
CA ASN A 106 -19.27 -18.58 -17.21
C ASN A 106 -19.88 -19.57 -18.21
N PHE A 107 -19.19 -19.88 -19.32
CA PHE A 107 -19.72 -20.68 -20.43
C PHE A 107 -18.82 -21.85 -20.79
N SER A 108 -19.40 -23.01 -21.08
CA SER A 108 -18.65 -24.23 -21.46
C SER A 108 -18.02 -24.11 -22.85
N THR A 109 -18.67 -23.40 -23.77
CA THR A 109 -18.16 -23.17 -25.14
C THR A 109 -18.35 -21.72 -25.59
N ILE A 110 -17.57 -21.31 -26.59
CA ILE A 110 -17.74 -20.00 -27.25
C ILE A 110 -19.10 -19.88 -27.97
N GLU A 111 -19.60 -20.98 -28.52
CA GLU A 111 -20.91 -21.04 -29.16
C GLU A 111 -22.03 -20.75 -28.16
N ASP A 112 -21.99 -21.35 -26.97
CA ASP A 112 -22.98 -21.10 -25.91
C ASP A 112 -23.02 -19.60 -25.52
N TYR A 113 -21.84 -18.99 -25.38
CA TYR A 113 -21.70 -17.57 -25.07
C TYR A 113 -22.28 -16.69 -26.20
N ASN A 114 -21.84 -16.91 -27.44
CA ASN A 114 -22.28 -16.13 -28.58
C ASN A 114 -23.78 -16.28 -28.80
N ASP A 115 -24.32 -17.49 -28.70
CA ASP A 115 -25.75 -17.75 -28.86
C ASP A 115 -26.59 -17.02 -27.78
N GLU A 116 -26.08 -16.87 -26.56
CA GLU A 116 -26.74 -16.05 -25.53
C GLU A 116 -26.75 -14.57 -25.86
N HIS A 117 -25.61 -14.00 -26.24
CA HIS A 117 -25.48 -12.58 -26.59
C HIS A 117 -26.31 -12.26 -27.85
N LEU A 118 -26.35 -13.16 -28.84
CA LEU A 118 -27.21 -13.04 -30.02
C LEU A 118 -28.70 -13.04 -29.65
N ARG A 119 -29.15 -13.87 -28.70
CA ARG A 119 -30.53 -13.85 -28.18
C ARG A 119 -30.85 -12.52 -27.48
N ASN A 120 -29.88 -11.94 -26.79
CA ASN A 120 -30.00 -10.68 -26.06
C ASN A 120 -29.81 -9.43 -26.95
N ARG A 121 -29.44 -9.60 -28.23
CA ARG A 121 -29.12 -8.53 -29.19
C ARG A 121 -27.85 -7.73 -28.83
N GLU A 122 -26.92 -8.36 -28.15
CA GLU A 122 -25.61 -7.83 -27.75
C GLU A 122 -24.57 -8.15 -28.84
N MET A 123 -24.77 -7.58 -30.04
CA MET A 123 -23.96 -7.90 -31.22
C MET A 123 -22.51 -7.40 -31.14
N ASP A 124 -22.24 -6.42 -30.28
CA ASP A 124 -20.91 -5.83 -30.12
C ASP A 124 -20.01 -6.66 -29.19
N ASP A 125 -20.60 -7.57 -28.41
CA ASP A 125 -19.94 -8.35 -27.37
C ASP A 125 -19.75 -9.83 -27.78
N ILE A 126 -19.81 -10.16 -29.07
CA ILE A 126 -19.56 -11.52 -29.57
C ILE A 126 -18.08 -11.78 -29.84
N TYR A 127 -17.62 -13.00 -29.58
CA TYR A 127 -16.27 -13.42 -29.93
C TYR A 127 -16.22 -14.11 -31.29
N GLU A 128 -15.15 -13.88 -32.04
CA GLU A 128 -14.88 -14.61 -33.28
C GLU A 128 -14.62 -16.10 -32.98
N VAL A 129 -15.30 -17.01 -33.67
CA VAL A 129 -15.05 -18.46 -33.55
C VAL A 129 -13.77 -18.82 -34.31
N SER A 130 -12.62 -18.58 -33.68
CA SER A 130 -11.29 -18.86 -34.24
C SER A 130 -10.36 -19.48 -33.20
N PRO A 131 -9.26 -20.17 -33.57
CA PRO A 131 -8.30 -20.73 -32.60
C PRO A 131 -7.70 -19.68 -31.66
N GLN A 132 -7.73 -18.40 -32.06
CA GLN A 132 -7.26 -17.32 -31.22
C GLN A 132 -8.26 -17.03 -30.10
N TRP A 133 -9.56 -16.98 -30.34
CA TRP A 133 -10.59 -16.52 -29.39
C TRP A 133 -11.53 -17.63 -28.87
N GLY A 134 -11.54 -18.79 -29.50
CA GLY A 134 -12.39 -19.91 -29.12
C GLY A 134 -11.96 -20.58 -27.83
N TRP A 135 -12.94 -21.16 -27.15
CA TRP A 135 -12.75 -22.05 -26.01
C TRP A 135 -13.79 -23.16 -26.03
N VAL A 136 -13.40 -24.33 -25.55
CA VAL A 136 -14.29 -25.46 -25.29
C VAL A 136 -13.76 -26.18 -24.06
N TRP A 137 -14.45 -26.08 -22.94
CA TRP A 137 -14.10 -26.80 -21.72
C TRP A 137 -14.31 -28.30 -21.89
N ASP A 138 -13.34 -29.09 -21.45
CA ASP A 138 -13.42 -30.56 -21.44
C ASP A 138 -14.39 -31.11 -20.39
N SER A 139 -14.63 -30.36 -19.30
CA SER A 139 -15.55 -30.70 -18.21
C SER A 139 -15.99 -29.45 -17.45
N ASP A 140 -17.25 -29.42 -17.00
CA ASP A 140 -17.76 -28.39 -16.09
C ASP A 140 -16.94 -28.30 -14.80
N SER A 141 -16.45 -29.43 -14.28
CA SER A 141 -15.62 -29.43 -13.06
C SER A 141 -14.29 -28.68 -13.24
N HIS A 142 -13.71 -28.71 -14.44
CA HIS A 142 -12.49 -27.99 -14.75
C HIS A 142 -12.78 -26.49 -14.93
N ARG A 143 -13.88 -26.15 -15.59
CA ARG A 143 -14.36 -24.77 -15.68
C ARG A 143 -14.59 -24.16 -14.30
N ASP A 144 -15.30 -24.85 -13.41
CA ASP A 144 -15.59 -24.38 -12.06
C ASP A 144 -14.31 -24.21 -11.23
N PHE A 145 -13.34 -25.13 -11.39
CA PHE A 145 -12.02 -24.98 -10.75
C PHE A 145 -11.29 -23.74 -11.25
N PHE A 146 -11.27 -23.52 -12.56
CA PHE A 146 -10.70 -22.32 -13.17
C PHE A 146 -11.36 -21.06 -12.62
N GLU A 147 -12.69 -21.02 -12.60
CA GLU A 147 -13.46 -19.87 -12.16
C GLU A 147 -13.15 -19.53 -10.70
N GLN A 148 -13.12 -20.55 -9.83
CA GLN A 148 -12.73 -20.38 -8.42
C GLN A 148 -11.34 -19.75 -8.30
N LYS A 149 -10.34 -20.20 -9.08
CA LYS A 149 -8.99 -19.63 -9.03
C LYS A 149 -8.92 -18.22 -9.60
N ARG A 150 -9.71 -17.91 -10.63
CA ARG A 150 -9.83 -16.57 -11.18
C ARG A 150 -10.45 -15.61 -10.16
N ILE A 151 -11.58 -15.97 -9.58
CA ILE A 151 -12.26 -15.17 -8.54
C ILE A 151 -11.31 -14.93 -7.37
N LEU A 152 -10.59 -15.96 -6.92
CA LEU A 152 -9.61 -15.79 -5.85
C LEU A 152 -8.47 -14.83 -6.24
N SER A 153 -7.97 -14.89 -7.48
CA SER A 153 -6.97 -13.92 -7.98
C SER A 153 -7.50 -12.48 -7.89
N ASP A 154 -8.74 -12.25 -8.30
CA ASP A 154 -9.35 -10.91 -8.30
C ASP A 154 -9.64 -10.43 -6.88
N GLN A 155 -10.11 -11.30 -5.99
CA GLN A 155 -10.24 -11.01 -4.55
C GLN A 155 -8.89 -10.60 -3.94
N MET A 156 -7.80 -11.29 -4.26
CA MET A 156 -6.47 -10.93 -3.77
C MET A 156 -5.98 -9.58 -4.29
N LYS A 157 -6.31 -9.20 -5.54
CA LYS A 157 -6.07 -7.83 -6.03
C LYS A 157 -6.88 -6.80 -5.25
N GLN A 158 -8.16 -7.09 -4.97
CA GLN A 158 -9.02 -6.21 -4.18
C GLN A 158 -8.48 -6.03 -2.76
N VAL A 159 -8.01 -7.10 -2.10
CA VAL A 159 -7.34 -7.02 -0.78
C VAL A 159 -6.14 -6.08 -0.85
N ALA A 160 -5.31 -6.15 -1.89
CA ALA A 160 -4.19 -5.23 -2.06
C ALA A 160 -4.66 -3.77 -2.24
N SER A 161 -5.72 -3.53 -3.04
CA SER A 161 -6.31 -2.20 -3.22
C SER A 161 -6.86 -1.62 -1.91
N PHE A 162 -7.59 -2.42 -1.12
CA PHE A 162 -8.05 -2.02 0.21
C PHE A 162 -6.87 -1.78 1.17
N GLY A 163 -5.81 -2.58 1.08
CA GLY A 163 -4.56 -2.38 1.82
C GLY A 163 -3.94 -1.00 1.56
N VAL A 164 -3.89 -0.55 0.31
CA VAL A 164 -3.43 0.82 -0.03
C VAL A 164 -4.32 1.88 0.60
N GLY A 165 -5.65 1.69 0.59
CA GLY A 165 -6.57 2.59 1.28
C GLY A 165 -6.33 2.65 2.80
N ALA A 166 -6.14 1.49 3.43
CA ALA A 166 -5.82 1.39 4.85
C ALA A 166 -4.46 2.04 5.20
N MET A 167 -3.47 1.96 4.31
CA MET A 167 -2.18 2.63 4.45
C MET A 167 -2.35 4.15 4.46
N ILE A 168 -3.11 4.71 3.52
CA ILE A 168 -3.41 6.16 3.50
C ILE A 168 -4.11 6.59 4.80
N LEU A 169 -5.06 5.79 5.30
CA LEU A 169 -5.72 6.07 6.58
C LEU A 169 -4.73 6.02 7.75
N ASN A 170 -3.80 5.06 7.77
CA ASN A 170 -2.76 4.97 8.78
C ASN A 170 -1.88 6.24 8.81
N HIS A 171 -1.51 6.77 7.63
CA HIS A 171 -0.81 8.04 7.50
C HIS A 171 -1.59 9.23 8.07
N MET A 172 -2.89 9.32 7.76
CA MET A 172 -3.75 10.39 8.28
C MET A 172 -3.88 10.33 9.80
N VAL A 173 -4.16 9.14 10.35
CA VAL A 173 -4.32 8.94 11.80
C VAL A 173 -2.99 9.24 12.52
N SER A 174 -1.87 8.80 11.96
CA SER A 174 -0.55 9.08 12.53
C SER A 174 -0.22 10.58 12.52
N ALA A 175 -0.57 11.30 11.46
CA ALA A 175 -0.41 12.76 11.40
C ALA A 175 -1.26 13.50 12.44
N ILE A 176 -2.51 13.08 12.63
CA ILE A 176 -3.42 13.65 13.64
C ILE A 176 -2.88 13.38 15.05
N ASP A 177 -2.43 12.15 15.34
CA ASP A 177 -1.84 11.83 16.64
C ASP A 177 -0.57 12.65 16.90
N ALA A 178 0.31 12.82 15.91
CA ALA A 178 1.49 13.67 16.07
C ALA A 178 1.13 15.15 16.31
N LEU A 179 0.07 15.65 15.67
CA LEU A 179 -0.44 17.00 15.92
C LEU A 179 -0.96 17.13 17.35
N TYR A 180 -1.68 16.11 17.83
CA TYR A 180 -2.16 16.05 19.21
C TYR A 180 -0.99 16.08 20.21
N LEU A 181 -0.02 15.18 20.05
CA LEU A 181 1.17 15.10 20.90
C LEU A 181 1.98 16.40 20.91
N LYS A 182 2.12 17.04 19.74
CA LYS A 182 2.80 18.33 19.61
C LYS A 182 2.10 19.44 20.40
N ARG A 183 0.76 19.42 20.46
CA ARG A 183 -0.03 20.42 21.18
C ARG A 183 0.05 20.22 22.68
N ILE A 184 -0.04 18.98 23.17
CA ILE A 184 0.03 18.70 24.60
C ILE A 184 1.46 18.82 25.15
N GLY A 185 2.48 18.51 24.35
CA GLY A 185 3.90 18.60 24.72
C GLY A 185 4.46 20.02 24.74
N ARG A 186 3.67 21.04 24.35
CA ARG A 186 3.96 22.44 24.66
C ARG A 186 3.62 22.66 26.13
N GLU A 187 4.55 22.30 27.02
CA GLU A 187 4.47 22.81 28.39
C GLU A 187 4.56 24.33 28.34
N LYS A 188 3.63 25.01 29.03
CA LYS A 188 3.73 26.44 29.28
C LYS A 188 4.97 26.64 30.16
N ALA A 189 6.06 27.10 29.57
CA ALA A 189 7.29 27.34 30.31
C ALA A 189 7.05 28.50 31.28
N LEU A 190 6.94 28.17 32.56
CA LEU A 190 6.98 29.15 33.64
C LEU A 190 8.46 29.43 33.93
N SER A 191 8.98 30.56 33.45
CA SER A 191 10.32 31.00 33.80
C SER A 191 10.24 31.91 35.01
N VAL A 192 10.91 31.51 36.09
CA VAL A 192 11.13 32.37 37.26
C VAL A 192 12.55 32.90 37.13
N LEU A 193 12.68 34.19 36.84
CA LEU A 193 13.98 34.85 36.74
C LEU A 193 14.18 35.76 37.96
N PRO A 194 15.36 35.73 38.61
CA PRO A 194 15.66 36.68 39.66
C PRO A 194 15.71 38.08 39.04
N TRP A 195 15.02 39.03 39.66
CA TRP A 195 15.06 40.43 39.28
C TRP A 195 16.05 41.16 40.19
N VAL A 196 17.14 41.65 39.61
CA VAL A 196 18.18 42.42 40.30
C VAL A 196 18.19 43.83 39.72
N PRO A 197 17.68 44.84 40.45
CA PRO A 197 17.77 46.24 40.04
C PRO A 197 19.21 46.77 40.18
N GLU A 198 19.70 47.53 39.19
CA GLU A 198 21.07 48.09 39.16
C GLU A 198 21.34 49.14 40.26
N GLU A 199 20.31 49.83 40.77
CA GLU A 199 20.47 51.01 41.64
C GLU A 199 19.90 50.86 43.06
N SER A 200 19.38 49.69 43.45
CA SER A 200 18.78 49.51 44.80
C SER A 200 19.11 48.17 45.45
N LEU A 201 19.29 48.18 46.78
CA LEU A 201 19.50 47.02 47.67
C LEU A 201 18.21 46.17 47.85
N GLY A 202 17.47 45.93 46.77
CA GLY A 202 16.25 45.12 46.78
C GLY A 202 16.42 43.84 45.95
N PHE A 203 16.01 42.69 46.49
CA PHE A 203 15.92 41.44 45.74
C PHE A 203 14.44 41.15 45.42
N GLY A 204 14.13 40.83 44.17
CA GLY A 204 12.78 40.42 43.75
C GLY A 204 12.82 39.24 42.77
N TYR A 205 11.64 38.72 42.45
CA TYR A 205 11.45 37.69 41.43
C TYR A 205 10.51 38.21 40.35
N THR A 206 10.88 38.00 39.08
CA THR A 206 9.96 38.21 37.96
C THR A 206 9.43 36.84 37.50
N LEU A 207 8.11 36.74 37.46
CA LEU A 207 7.40 35.59 36.93
C LEU A 207 7.00 35.89 35.48
N THR A 208 7.66 35.23 34.54
CA THR A 208 7.31 35.34 33.11
C THR A 208 6.62 34.06 32.68
N VAL A 209 5.37 34.18 32.24
CA VAL A 209 4.61 33.07 31.66
C VAL A 209 4.71 33.17 30.14
N HIS A 210 5.36 32.19 29.50
CA HIS A 210 5.41 32.10 28.04
C HIS A 210 4.23 31.23 27.55
N PHE A 211 3.37 31.80 26.73
CA PHE A 211 2.21 31.14 26.11
C PHE A 211 2.52 30.69 24.66
#